data_AF-A0A517MHA5-F1
#
_entry.id   AF-A0A517MHA5-F1
#
_cell.length_a   1.000
_cell.length_b   1.000
_cell.length_c   1.000
_cell.angle_alpha   90.00
_cell.angle_beta   90.00
_cell.angle_gamma   90.00
#
_symmetry.space_group_name_H-M   'P 1'
#
loop_
_entity.id
_entity.type
_entity.pdbx_description
1 polymer ?
#
loop_
_entity_poly.entity_id
_entity_poly.type
_entity_poly.pdbx_seq_one_letter_code
_entity_poly.pdbx_strand_id
1 'polypeptide(L)' 'MSYYVIIETDQGYTIAGVREGSNAETAAQEAGGVLIDDARYHTLEQALNVLSAMPSPFPSKAMG' A
#
# COMPACT_ATOMS: atom_id res chain seq x y z
N MET A 1 1.76 11.09 -10.58
CA MET A 1 2.26 9.81 -10.05
C MET A 1 2.74 8.96 -11.20
N SER A 2 3.83 8.22 -11.00
CA SER A 2 4.36 7.24 -11.96
C SER A 2 3.64 5.89 -11.82
N TYR A 3 3.45 5.44 -10.58
CA TYR A 3 2.73 4.22 -10.22
C TYR A 3 2.25 4.32 -8.76
N TYR A 4 1.50 3.32 -8.33
CA TYR A 4 1.00 3.13 -6.97
C TYR A 4 1.53 1.82 -6.42
N VAL A 5 1.70 1.77 -5.10
CA VAL A 5 2.10 0.59 -4.34
C VAL A 5 1.19 0.42 -3.14
N ILE A 6 1.08 -0.81 -2.65
CA ILE A 6 0.37 -1.11 -1.42
C ILE A 6 1.38 -1.11 -0.28
N ILE A 7 1.02 -0.43 0.81
CA ILE A 7 1.85 -0.30 2.00
C ILE A 7 1.07 -0.75 3.22
N GLU A 8 1.78 -1.14 4.26
CA GLU A 8 1.24 -1.38 5.59
C GLU A 8 1.54 -0.20 6.51
N THR A 9 0.53 0.24 7.25
CA THR A 9 0.61 1.27 8.27
C THR A 9 0.06 0.72 9.58
N ASP A 10 0.19 1.48 10.66
CA ASP A 10 -0.43 1.15 11.96
C ASP A 10 -1.97 1.04 11.90
N GLN A 11 -2.60 1.51 10.82
CA GLN A 11 -4.04 1.41 10.59
C GLN A 11 -4.43 0.30 9.60
N GLY A 12 -3.43 -0.44 9.10
CA GLY A 12 -3.58 -1.51 8.14
C GLY A 12 -3.07 -1.13 6.75
N TYR A 13 -3.59 -1.80 5.73
CA TYR A 13 -3.13 -1.63 4.36
C TYR A 13 -3.72 -0.37 3.73
N THR A 14 -2.88 0.36 3.01
CA THR A 14 -3.28 1.53 2.24
C THR A 14 -2.44 1.64 0.96
N ILE A 15 -2.74 2.63 0.13
CA ILE A 15 -2.08 2.84 -1.15
C ILE A 15 -1.22 4.10 -1.09
N ALA A 16 0.05 3.97 -1.46
CA ALA A 16 0.97 5.09 -1.63
C ALA A 16 1.19 5.37 -3.12
N GLY A 17 1.14 6.64 -3.51
CA GLY A 17 1.45 7.09 -4.86
C GLY A 17 2.94 7.40 -4.99
N VAL A 18 3.63 6.74 -5.92
CA VAL A 18 5.04 7.01 -6.20
C VAL A 18 5.16 8.12 -7.24
N ARG A 19 5.88 9.19 -6.88
CA ARG A 19 6.16 10.31 -7.79
C ARG A 19 7.27 9.92 -8.77
N GLU A 20 7.28 10.54 -9.95
CA GLU A 20 8.40 10.39 -10.89
C GLU A 20 9.70 10.85 -10.23
N GLY A 21 10.78 10.08 -10.43
CA GLY A 21 12.07 10.33 -9.77
C GLY A 21 12.16 9.88 -8.31
N SER A 22 11.09 9.29 -7.75
CA SER A 22 11.10 8.65 -6.43
C SER A 22 10.97 7.12 -6.54
N ASN A 23 11.04 6.42 -5.40
CA ASN A 23 10.89 4.98 -5.31
C ASN A 23 9.78 4.60 -4.32
N ALA A 24 9.38 3.32 -4.35
CA ALA A 24 8.31 2.79 -3.52
C ALA A 24 8.59 2.86 -2.02
N GLU A 25 9.83 2.62 -1.59
CA GLU A 25 10.24 2.68 -0.18
C GLU A 25 10.12 4.10 0.38
N THR A 26 10.63 5.11 -0.36
CA THR A 26 10.49 6.52 0.01
C THR A 26 9.02 6.92 0.10
N ALA A 27 8.20 6.50 -0.88
CA ALA A 27 6.76 6.80 -0.86
C ALA A 27 6.03 6.15 0.33
N ALA A 28 6.41 4.91 0.69
CA ALA A 28 5.88 4.23 1.86
C ALA A 28 6.27 4.96 3.15
N GLN A 29 7.54 5.34 3.27
CA GLN A 29 8.06 6.05 4.44
C GLN A 29 7.42 7.45 4.59
N GLU A 30 7.24 8.19 3.49
CA GLU A 30 6.51 9.47 3.48
C GLU A 30 5.06 9.32 3.94
N ALA A 31 4.44 8.17 3.66
CA ALA A 31 3.08 7.84 4.08
C ALA A 31 2.99 7.25 5.51
N GLY A 32 4.11 7.15 6.22
CA GLY A 32 4.16 6.59 7.58
C GLY A 32 3.95 5.07 7.61
N GLY A 33 4.29 4.38 6.52
CA GLY A 33 4.16 2.93 6.41
C GLY A 33 5.41 2.24 5.88
N VAL A 34 5.25 0.96 5.60
CA VAL A 34 6.29 0.10 5.05
C VAL A 34 5.78 -0.54 3.77
N LEU A 35 6.65 -0.66 2.77
CA LEU A 35 6.34 -1.38 1.54
C LEU A 35 6.23 -2.88 1.85
N ILE A 36 5.08 -3.46 1.53
CA ILE A 36 4.82 -4.90 1.77
C ILE A 36 4.79 -5.73 0.49
N ASP A 37 4.69 -5.06 -0.66
CA ASP A 37 4.61 -5.67 -1.98
C ASP A 37 5.39 -4.79 -2.97
N ASP A 38 6.15 -5.42 -3.87
CA ASP A 38 6.91 -4.75 -4.93
C ASP A 38 6.10 -4.56 -6.22
N ALA A 39 4.84 -5.02 -6.23
CA ALA A 39 3.89 -4.79 -7.31
C ALA A 39 3.66 -3.29 -7.58
N ARG A 40 3.75 -2.92 -8.86
CA ARG A 40 3.57 -1.54 -9.34
C ARG A 40 2.27 -1.42 -10.10
N TYR A 41 1.32 -0.69 -9.54
CA TYR A 41 0.02 -0.46 -10.16
C TYR A 41 0.05 0.86 -10.93
N HIS A 42 -0.34 0.85 -12.20
CA HIS A 42 -0.30 2.05 -13.03
C HIS A 42 -1.53 2.96 -12.81
N THR A 43 -2.60 2.41 -12.25
CA THR A 43 -3.80 3.16 -11.88
C THR A 43 -4.17 2.93 -10.41
N LEU A 44 -4.84 3.93 -9.82
CA LEU A 44 -5.36 3.80 -8.46
C LEU A 44 -6.40 2.68 -8.36
N GLU A 45 -7.22 2.51 -9.40
CA GLU A 45 -8.26 1.47 -9.45
C GLU A 45 -7.68 0.06 -9.39
N GLN A 46 -6.55 -0.20 -10.06
CA GLN A 46 -5.84 -1.48 -9.96
C GLN A 46 -5.38 -1.75 -8.53
N ALA A 47 -4.78 -0.76 -7.87
CA ALA A 47 -4.32 -0.87 -6.49
C ALA A 47 -5.49 -1.09 -5.52
N LEU A 48 -6.62 -0.38 -5.72
CA LEU A 48 -7.83 -0.55 -4.91
C LEU A 48 -8.45 -1.94 -5.05
N ASN A 49 -8.48 -2.48 -6.26
CA ASN A 49 -8.99 -3.82 -6.51
C ASN A 49 -8.17 -4.85 -5.73
N VAL A 50 -6.84 -4.76 -5.76
CA VAL A 50 -5.97 -5.65 -4.98
C VAL A 50 -6.15 -5.42 -3.48
N LEU A 51 -6.13 -4.17 -3.02
CA LEU A 51 -6.33 -3.82 -1.61
C LEU A 51 -7.63 -4.42 -1.04
N SER A 52 -8.72 -4.38 -1.80
CA SER A 52 -10.01 -4.94 -1.40
C SER A 52 -10.04 -6.47 -1.29
N ALA A 53 -9.12 -7.15 -1.97
CA ALA A 53 -8.98 -8.60 -1.95
C ALA A 53 -7.98 -9.09 -0.89
N MET A 54 -7.21 -8.19 -0.27
CA MET A 54 -6.23 -8.57 0.74
C MET A 54 -6.88 -8.96 2.07
N PRO A 55 -6.38 -10.01 2.74
CA PRO A 55 -6.83 -10.35 4.08
C PRO A 55 -6.50 -9.21 5.06
N SER A 56 -7.25 -9.09 6.16
CA SER A 56 -6.98 -8.07 7.17
C SER A 56 -5.53 -8.14 7.66
N PRO A 57 -4.79 -7.02 7.68
CA PRO A 57 -3.43 -6.95 8.24
C PRO A 57 -3.38 -7.21 9.74
N PHE A 58 -4.53 -7.13 10.42
CA PHE A 58 -4.67 -7.45 11.84
C PHE A 58 -5.37 -8.80 12.00
N PRO A 59 -4.65 -9.94 11.90
CA PRO A 59 -5.25 -11.26 12.08
C PRO A 59 -5.84 -11.44 13.49
N SER A 60 -5.35 -10.68 14.49
CA SER A 60 -5.73 -10.84 15.90
C SER A 60 -6.93 -10.00 16.37
N LYS A 61 -7.54 -9.15 15.53
CA LYS A 61 -8.66 -8.27 15.93
C LYS A 61 -10.04 -8.75 15.45
N ALA A 62 -10.11 -9.94 14.84
CA ALA A 62 -11.36 -10.56 14.38
C ALA A 62 -12.05 -11.44 15.44
N MET A 63 -11.48 -11.56 16.65
CA MET A 63 -12.02 -12.32 17.77
C MET A 63 -11.93 -11.47 19.04
N GLY A 64 -12.87 -10.54 19.21
CA GLY A 64 -13.03 -9.71 20.42
C GLY A 64 -14.47 -9.28 20.57
#